data_AF-A0A1J5N4N5-F1
#
_entry.id   AF-A0A1J5N4N5-F1
#
_cell.length_a   1.000
_cell.length_b   1.000
_cell.length_c   1.000
_cell.angle_alpha   90.00
_cell.angle_beta   90.00
_cell.angle_gamma   90.00
#
_symmetry.space_group_name_H-M   'P 1'
#
loop_
_entity.id
_entity.type
_entity.pdbx_description
1 polymer ?
#
loop_
_entity_poly.entity_id
_entity_poly.type
_entity_poly.pdbx_seq_one_letter_code
_entity_poly.pdbx_strand_id
1 'polypeptide(L)'
;MKIITTTALALLILIFTAPELMARDDSSENKSWLSSFFNPNDAVVFRDLVHKKKTLGVEYDVIEDSLRRSEQNLKEIGSILILKDDLLRANSAKTRYSTRISNYDEKKKRIQDSINDFKKKIQTTNTKQEVDKINNFIESLESELFYLSEDYEDDNERVNSINNDIVHINSRIQQSKEESNKIAQLRNDLKTKEVEISNTDNRLSELLNRDSLQNSFRLNISIAFTLLVGVVIVGFYRIASTKDELAKTIFSGEKGIQFITLFLIIISIILFGIMGSLQSEELSALLGALSGYILGRTSKNEE
;
A
#
# COMPACT_ATOMS: atom_id res chain seq x y z
N MET A 1 43.12 45.93 35.42
CA MET A 1 42.73 45.63 34.02
C MET A 1 43.24 44.23 33.60
N LYS A 2 42.78 43.16 34.26
CA LYS A 2 43.22 41.75 34.03
C LYS A 2 42.07 40.73 33.92
N ILE A 3 40.81 41.17 34.02
CA ILE A 3 39.64 40.27 34.18
C ILE A 3 38.96 39.93 32.84
N ILE A 4 39.25 40.68 31.77
CA ILE A 4 38.52 40.52 30.48
C ILE A 4 39.23 39.56 29.51
N THR A 5 40.51 39.24 29.73
CA THR A 5 41.26 38.29 28.88
C THR A 5 40.95 36.83 29.21
N THR A 6 40.47 36.52 30.43
CA THR A 6 40.14 35.15 30.86
C THR A 6 38.77 34.68 30.38
N THR A 7 37.79 35.57 30.22
CA THR A 7 36.44 35.20 29.77
C THR A 7 36.35 34.93 28.27
N ALA A 8 37.11 35.66 27.45
CA ALA A 8 37.18 35.42 26.00
C ALA A 8 37.92 34.11 25.65
N LEU A 9 38.94 33.74 26.44
CA LEU A 9 39.67 32.48 26.28
C LEU A 9 38.84 31.27 26.75
N ALA A 10 38.05 31.44 27.83
CA ALA A 10 37.18 30.38 28.36
C ALA A 10 36.04 30.02 27.39
N LEU A 11 35.49 31.00 26.66
CA LEU A 11 34.43 30.74 25.67
C LEU A 11 34.98 30.06 24.40
N LEU A 12 36.24 30.29 24.06
CA LEU A 12 36.91 29.69 22.89
C LEU A 12 37.38 28.25 23.18
N ILE A 13 37.72 27.94 24.44
CA ILE A 13 38.02 26.57 24.89
C ILE A 13 36.74 25.72 24.97
N LEU A 14 35.62 26.29 25.45
CA LEU A 14 34.32 25.57 25.54
C LEU A 14 33.74 25.15 24.18
N ILE A 15 34.10 25.85 23.09
CA ILE A 15 33.67 25.53 21.72
C ILE A 15 34.58 24.47 21.07
N PHE A 16 35.84 24.33 21.52
CA PHE A 16 36.82 23.42 20.91
C PHE A 16 37.13 22.13 21.70
N THR A 17 36.80 22.03 22.99
CA THR A 17 37.07 20.82 23.81
C THR A 17 35.87 19.89 24.00
N ALA A 18 34.79 20.09 23.25
CA ALA A 18 33.57 19.28 23.38
C ALA A 18 33.43 17.99 22.51
N PRO A 19 34.45 17.43 21.81
CA PRO A 19 34.29 16.09 21.21
C PRO A 19 34.65 14.91 22.14
N GLU A 20 35.34 15.13 23.27
CA GLU A 20 36.01 14.04 24.01
C GLU A 20 35.27 13.46 25.22
N LEU A 21 34.00 13.83 25.44
CA LEU A 21 33.13 13.18 26.44
C LEU A 21 32.18 12.12 25.84
N MET A 22 32.40 11.73 24.59
CA MET A 22 31.77 10.56 23.97
C MET A 22 32.73 9.38 23.88
N ALA A 23 33.04 8.79 25.03
CA ALA A 23 33.48 7.40 25.07
C ALA A 23 33.06 6.78 26.40
N ARG A 24 32.42 5.61 26.30
CA ARG A 24 32.14 4.63 27.37
C ARG A 24 30.72 4.64 27.95
N ASP A 25 29.80 4.06 27.17
CA ASP A 25 28.90 3.02 27.69
C ASP A 25 28.50 2.07 26.54
N ASP A 26 29.20 0.94 26.42
CA ASP A 26 28.88 -0.14 25.50
C ASP A 26 27.71 -0.97 26.06
N SER A 27 26.51 -0.41 26.13
CA SER A 27 25.28 -1.20 26.35
C SER A 27 23.96 -0.42 26.19
N SER A 28 23.78 0.43 25.19
CA SER A 28 22.41 0.77 24.75
C SER A 28 22.38 1.57 23.47
N GLU A 29 21.37 1.26 22.67
CA GLU A 29 20.85 2.06 21.58
C GLU A 29 21.84 2.41 20.47
N ASN A 30 21.63 1.70 19.37
CA ASN A 30 21.94 2.14 18.02
C ASN A 30 21.38 3.57 17.82
N LYS A 31 22.13 4.59 18.27
CA LYS A 31 21.92 6.01 17.99
C LYS A 31 22.28 6.19 16.52
N SER A 32 21.33 5.74 15.72
CA SER A 32 21.27 5.93 14.28
C SER A 32 21.66 7.36 13.98
N TRP A 33 22.61 7.53 13.07
CA TRP A 33 22.99 8.81 12.45
C TRP A 33 21.79 9.73 12.12
N LEU A 34 20.57 9.19 12.00
CA LEU A 34 19.32 9.95 11.92
C LEU A 34 19.07 10.88 13.13
N SER A 35 19.54 10.57 14.34
CA SER A 35 19.32 11.43 15.52
C SER A 35 20.06 12.77 15.45
N SER A 36 21.09 12.89 14.59
CA SER A 36 21.72 14.18 14.29
C SER A 36 20.97 14.98 13.22
N PHE A 37 20.09 14.34 12.44
CA PHE A 37 19.31 14.99 11.38
C PHE A 37 17.90 15.41 11.82
N PHE A 38 17.37 14.86 12.92
CA PHE A 38 16.00 15.11 13.35
C PHE A 38 15.95 15.64 14.79
N ASN A 39 14.97 16.50 15.06
CA ASN A 39 14.52 16.74 16.43
C ASN A 39 14.15 15.37 17.05
N PRO A 40 14.55 15.04 18.30
CA PRO A 40 14.26 13.75 18.92
C PRO A 40 12.79 13.32 18.81
N ASN A 41 11.84 14.26 18.83
CA ASN A 41 10.43 13.95 18.61
C ASN A 41 10.11 13.52 17.16
N ASP A 42 10.73 14.15 16.17
CA ASP A 42 10.53 13.83 14.74
C ASP A 42 11.19 12.47 14.38
N ALA A 43 12.29 12.12 15.05
CA ALA A 43 12.96 10.83 14.86
C ALA A 43 12.10 9.64 15.32
N VAL A 44 11.35 9.82 16.42
CA VAL A 44 10.40 8.81 16.92
C VAL A 44 9.24 8.67 15.94
N VAL A 45 8.62 9.79 15.53
CA VAL A 45 7.51 9.78 14.56
C VAL A 45 7.93 9.16 13.23
N PHE A 46 9.12 9.46 12.73
CA PHE A 46 9.66 8.87 11.49
C PHE A 46 9.79 7.35 11.62
N ARG A 47 10.38 6.86 12.72
CA ARG A 47 10.52 5.42 12.97
C ARG A 47 9.16 4.72 13.01
N ASP A 48 8.19 5.32 13.68
CA ASP A 48 6.83 4.78 13.79
C ASP A 48 6.13 4.73 12.43
N LEU A 49 6.28 5.77 11.59
CA LEU A 49 5.73 5.79 10.23
C LEU A 49 6.40 4.75 9.31
N VAL A 50 7.72 4.57 9.40
CA VAL A 50 8.43 3.53 8.64
C VAL A 50 7.98 2.14 9.07
N HIS A 51 7.84 1.91 10.38
CA HIS A 51 7.34 0.64 10.89
C HIS A 51 5.91 0.39 10.43
N LYS A 52 5.03 1.40 10.55
CA LYS A 52 3.65 1.34 10.07
C LYS A 52 3.56 1.06 8.57
N LYS A 53 4.40 1.69 7.74
CA LYS A 53 4.45 1.40 6.30
C LYS A 53 4.78 -0.07 6.05
N LYS A 54 5.77 -0.61 6.77
CA LYS A 54 6.15 -2.02 6.64
C LYS A 54 5.02 -2.96 7.05
N THR A 55 4.33 -2.70 8.16
CA THR A 55 3.19 -3.54 8.59
C THR A 55 2.04 -3.46 7.59
N LEU A 56 1.72 -2.27 7.08
CA LEU A 56 0.69 -2.09 6.05
C LEU A 56 1.03 -2.82 4.74
N GLY A 57 2.30 -2.85 4.34
CA GLY A 57 2.75 -3.62 3.18
C GLY A 57 2.50 -5.13 3.35
N VAL A 58 2.85 -5.69 4.51
CA VAL A 58 2.60 -7.11 4.80
C VAL A 58 1.09 -7.42 4.82
N GLU A 59 0.28 -6.55 5.42
CA GLU A 59 -1.19 -6.70 5.40
C GLU A 59 -1.75 -6.64 3.98
N TYR A 60 -1.25 -5.72 3.15
CA TYR A 60 -1.63 -5.59 1.74
C TYR A 60 -1.35 -6.90 0.98
N ASP A 61 -0.13 -7.43 1.08
CA ASP A 61 0.28 -8.67 0.41
C ASP A 61 -0.61 -9.86 0.82
N VAL A 62 -0.95 -9.97 2.11
CA VAL A 62 -1.84 -11.03 2.62
C VAL A 62 -3.26 -10.92 2.05
N ILE A 63 -3.79 -9.70 1.92
CA ILE A 63 -5.10 -9.45 1.32
C ILE A 63 -5.06 -9.76 -0.18
N GLU A 64 -3.99 -9.38 -0.89
CA GLU A 64 -3.81 -9.65 -2.32
C GLU A 64 -3.74 -11.15 -2.60
N ASP A 65 -2.96 -11.91 -1.83
CA ASP A 65 -2.90 -13.37 -1.96
C ASP A 65 -4.25 -14.04 -1.66
N SER A 66 -5.01 -13.49 -0.71
CA SER A 66 -6.36 -13.97 -0.39
C SER A 66 -7.35 -13.66 -1.51
N LEU A 67 -7.23 -12.49 -2.14
CA LEU A 67 -8.02 -12.09 -3.31
C LEU A 67 -7.76 -13.03 -4.48
N ARG A 68 -6.49 -13.30 -4.80
CA ARG A 68 -6.10 -14.21 -5.89
C ARG A 68 -6.66 -15.62 -5.68
N ARG A 69 -6.61 -16.15 -4.46
CA ARG A 69 -7.20 -17.46 -4.12
C ARG A 69 -8.71 -17.46 -4.30
N SER A 70 -9.42 -16.44 -3.82
CA SER A 70 -10.87 -16.35 -4.00
C SER A 70 -11.28 -16.18 -5.46
N GLU A 71 -10.51 -15.44 -6.27
CA GLU A 71 -10.73 -15.33 -7.72
C GLU A 71 -10.52 -16.67 -8.44
N GLN A 72 -9.52 -17.46 -8.04
CA GLN A 72 -9.33 -18.81 -8.54
C GLN A 72 -10.50 -19.74 -8.15
N ASN A 73 -10.92 -19.72 -6.88
CA ASN A 73 -12.07 -20.49 -6.41
C ASN A 73 -13.33 -20.15 -7.22
N LEU A 74 -13.60 -18.86 -7.45
CA LEU A 74 -14.75 -18.42 -8.25
C LEU A 74 -14.67 -18.94 -9.69
N LYS A 75 -13.47 -18.96 -10.29
CA LYS A 75 -13.24 -19.52 -11.62
C LYS A 75 -13.51 -21.01 -11.69
N GLU A 76 -13.12 -21.76 -10.66
CA GLU A 76 -13.37 -23.21 -10.54
C GLU A 76 -14.86 -23.53 -10.33
N ILE A 77 -15.56 -22.72 -9.52
CA ILE A 77 -17.01 -22.85 -9.33
C ILE A 77 -17.75 -22.59 -10.65
N GLY A 78 -17.25 -21.67 -11.46
CA GLY A 78 -17.84 -21.29 -12.73
C GLY A 78 -18.72 -20.05 -12.63
N SER A 79 -19.16 -19.53 -13.78
CA SER A 79 -19.97 -18.31 -13.79
C SER A 79 -21.38 -18.58 -13.28
N ILE A 80 -21.88 -17.68 -12.42
CA ILE A 80 -23.27 -17.71 -11.91
C ILE A 80 -24.29 -17.80 -13.06
N LEU A 81 -23.99 -17.16 -14.20
CA LEU A 81 -24.86 -17.18 -15.37
C LEU A 81 -25.01 -18.58 -15.94
N ILE A 82 -23.89 -19.31 -16.11
CA ILE A 82 -23.90 -20.69 -16.61
C ILE A 82 -24.64 -21.60 -15.62
N LEU A 83 -24.35 -21.48 -14.32
CA LEU A 83 -25.01 -22.30 -13.30
C LEU A 83 -26.53 -22.06 -13.24
N LYS A 84 -26.98 -20.82 -13.45
CA LYS A 84 -28.42 -20.50 -13.56
C LYS A 84 -29.06 -21.10 -14.80
N ASP A 85 -28.37 -21.09 -15.93
CA ASP A 85 -28.83 -21.74 -17.17
C ASP A 85 -28.93 -23.27 -16.98
N ASP A 86 -27.95 -23.90 -16.35
CA ASP A 86 -27.98 -25.31 -15.98
C ASP A 86 -29.19 -25.63 -15.08
N LEU A 87 -29.46 -24.78 -14.09
CA LEU A 87 -30.62 -24.92 -13.21
C LEU A 87 -31.94 -24.83 -13.98
N LEU A 88 -32.05 -23.92 -14.95
CA LEU A 88 -33.25 -23.78 -15.79
C LEU A 88 -33.45 -25.00 -16.68
N ARG A 89 -32.37 -25.53 -17.26
CA ARG A 89 -32.40 -26.77 -18.06
C ARG A 89 -32.82 -27.97 -17.23
N ALA A 90 -32.25 -28.12 -16.03
CA ALA A 90 -32.58 -29.21 -15.11
C ALA A 90 -34.05 -29.16 -14.67
N ASN A 91 -34.56 -27.98 -14.28
CA ASN A 91 -35.97 -27.82 -13.94
C ASN A 91 -36.90 -28.13 -15.13
N SER A 92 -36.53 -27.69 -16.34
CA SER A 92 -37.30 -27.98 -17.55
C SER A 92 -37.30 -29.48 -17.88
N ALA A 93 -36.20 -30.20 -17.64
CA ALA A 93 -36.14 -31.65 -17.75
C ALA A 93 -37.03 -32.32 -16.71
N LYS A 94 -36.94 -31.90 -15.44
CA LYS A 94 -37.80 -32.39 -14.35
C LYS A 94 -39.28 -32.26 -14.71
N THR A 95 -39.72 -31.08 -15.14
CA THR A 95 -41.13 -30.85 -15.54
C THR A 95 -41.57 -31.84 -16.61
N ARG A 96 -40.75 -32.07 -17.64
CA ARG A 96 -41.08 -33.02 -18.72
C ARG A 96 -41.26 -34.44 -18.20
N TYR A 97 -40.35 -34.95 -17.38
CA TYR A 97 -40.48 -36.30 -16.81
C TYR A 97 -41.65 -36.39 -15.82
N SER A 98 -41.87 -35.38 -14.98
CA SER A 98 -43.04 -35.35 -14.09
C SER A 98 -44.37 -35.37 -14.87
N THR A 99 -44.45 -34.69 -16.02
CA THR A 99 -45.63 -34.80 -16.89
C THR A 99 -45.79 -36.20 -17.46
N ARG A 100 -44.71 -36.87 -17.87
CA ARG A 100 -44.77 -38.26 -18.36
C ARG A 100 -45.25 -39.22 -17.28
N ILE A 101 -44.72 -39.10 -16.06
CA ILE A 101 -45.15 -39.85 -14.87
C ILE A 101 -46.66 -39.68 -14.63
N SER A 102 -47.17 -38.44 -14.65
CA SER A 102 -48.60 -38.17 -14.50
C SER A 102 -49.44 -38.83 -15.61
N ASN A 103 -48.97 -38.82 -16.86
CA ASN A 103 -49.64 -39.49 -17.97
C ASN A 103 -49.66 -41.02 -17.79
N TYR A 104 -48.57 -41.59 -17.27
CA TYR A 104 -48.50 -43.01 -16.93
C TYR A 104 -49.50 -43.39 -15.83
N ASP A 105 -49.64 -42.59 -14.78
CA ASP A 105 -50.62 -42.81 -13.72
C ASP A 105 -52.06 -42.83 -14.25
N GLU A 106 -52.41 -41.86 -15.10
CA GLU A 106 -53.73 -41.82 -15.74
C GLU A 106 -53.97 -43.02 -16.67
N LYS A 107 -52.93 -43.47 -17.39
CA LYS A 107 -53.05 -44.62 -18.30
C LYS A 107 -53.19 -45.93 -17.53
N LYS A 108 -52.37 -46.14 -16.49
CA LYS A 108 -52.46 -47.28 -15.56
C LYS A 108 -53.86 -47.39 -14.97
N LYS A 109 -54.42 -46.27 -14.49
CA LYS A 109 -55.79 -46.22 -13.95
C LYS A 109 -56.83 -46.69 -14.98
N ARG A 110 -56.79 -46.17 -16.21
CA ARG A 110 -57.72 -46.56 -17.29
C ARG A 110 -57.62 -48.04 -17.65
N ILE A 111 -56.40 -48.59 -17.71
CA ILE A 111 -56.17 -50.02 -17.95
C ILE A 111 -56.75 -50.85 -16.80
N GLN A 112 -56.51 -50.45 -15.56
CA GLN A 112 -57.02 -51.14 -14.38
C GLN A 112 -58.56 -51.15 -14.33
N ASP A 113 -59.18 -50.03 -14.64
CA ASP A 113 -60.64 -49.91 -14.74
C ASP A 113 -61.19 -50.85 -15.82
N SER A 114 -60.53 -50.90 -16.99
CA SER A 114 -60.91 -51.79 -18.09
C SER A 114 -60.79 -53.27 -17.71
N ILE A 115 -59.70 -53.67 -17.05
CA ILE A 115 -59.51 -55.03 -16.53
C ILE A 115 -60.63 -55.39 -15.55
N ASN A 116 -60.98 -54.48 -14.63
CA ASN A 116 -62.04 -54.71 -13.65
C ASN A 116 -63.42 -54.89 -14.32
N ASP A 117 -63.72 -54.12 -15.35
CA ASP A 117 -64.98 -54.24 -16.08
C ASP A 117 -65.05 -55.53 -16.91
N PHE A 118 -63.95 -55.95 -17.53
CA PHE A 118 -63.86 -57.26 -18.18
C PHE A 118 -64.02 -58.41 -17.18
N LYS A 119 -63.44 -58.31 -15.99
CA LYS A 119 -63.62 -59.30 -14.90
C LYS A 119 -65.09 -59.40 -14.47
N LYS A 120 -65.82 -58.28 -14.37
CA LYS A 120 -67.28 -58.30 -14.12
C LYS A 120 -68.05 -58.96 -15.27
N LYS A 121 -67.68 -58.69 -16.53
CA LYS A 121 -68.33 -59.27 -17.71
C LYS A 121 -68.16 -60.79 -17.78
N ILE A 122 -67.01 -61.33 -17.36
CA ILE A 122 -66.80 -62.78 -17.27
C ILE A 122 -67.84 -63.43 -16.34
N GLN A 123 -68.18 -62.77 -15.22
CA GLN A 123 -69.14 -63.31 -14.24
C GLN A 123 -70.57 -63.45 -14.79
N THR A 124 -70.93 -62.70 -15.84
CA THR A 124 -72.26 -62.71 -16.45
C THR A 124 -72.32 -63.46 -17.78
N THR A 125 -71.18 -63.95 -18.27
CA THR A 125 -71.08 -64.61 -19.58
C THR A 125 -71.26 -66.12 -19.45
N ASN A 126 -72.16 -66.70 -20.24
CA ASN A 126 -72.51 -68.13 -20.16
C ASN A 126 -71.75 -69.00 -21.17
N THR A 127 -71.00 -68.42 -22.09
CA THR A 127 -70.28 -69.18 -23.13
C THR A 127 -68.78 -69.22 -22.86
N LYS A 128 -68.21 -70.42 -22.84
CA LYS A 128 -66.77 -70.63 -22.61
C LYS A 128 -65.91 -69.87 -23.62
N GLN A 129 -66.29 -69.88 -24.89
CA GLN A 129 -65.53 -69.24 -25.96
C GLN A 129 -65.42 -67.72 -25.78
N GLU A 130 -66.46 -67.05 -25.28
CA GLU A 130 -66.40 -65.61 -25.00
C GLU A 130 -65.53 -65.32 -23.77
N VAL A 131 -65.62 -66.16 -22.73
CA VAL A 131 -64.74 -66.05 -21.56
C VAL A 131 -63.27 -66.16 -21.94
N ASP A 132 -62.91 -67.14 -22.77
CA ASP A 132 -61.52 -67.34 -23.23
C ASP A 132 -61.01 -66.10 -24.01
N LYS A 133 -61.85 -65.50 -24.87
CA LYS A 133 -61.51 -64.26 -25.56
C LYS A 133 -61.28 -63.10 -24.60
N ILE A 134 -62.16 -62.94 -23.59
CA ILE A 134 -62.01 -61.87 -22.59
C ILE A 134 -60.75 -62.07 -21.77
N ASN A 135 -60.43 -63.31 -21.38
CA ASN A 135 -59.19 -63.61 -20.66
C ASN A 135 -57.95 -63.23 -21.47
N ASN A 136 -57.89 -63.57 -22.75
CA ASN A 136 -56.77 -63.16 -23.62
C ASN A 136 -56.63 -61.62 -23.70
N PHE A 137 -57.74 -60.87 -23.70
CA PHE A 137 -57.69 -59.41 -23.62
C PHE A 137 -57.18 -58.90 -22.27
N ILE A 138 -57.60 -59.52 -21.17
CA ILE A 138 -57.10 -59.19 -19.83
C ILE A 138 -55.58 -59.44 -19.77
N GLU A 139 -55.09 -60.58 -20.24
CA GLU A 139 -53.65 -60.89 -20.27
C GLU A 139 -52.85 -59.87 -21.09
N SER A 140 -53.39 -59.42 -22.23
CA SER A 140 -52.79 -58.35 -23.02
C SER A 140 -52.74 -57.02 -22.26
N LEU A 141 -53.80 -56.66 -21.53
CA LEU A 141 -53.85 -55.43 -20.73
C LEU A 141 -52.92 -55.50 -19.51
N GLU A 142 -52.83 -56.66 -18.87
CA GLU A 142 -51.90 -56.91 -17.76
C GLU A 142 -50.44 -56.81 -18.22
N SER A 143 -50.14 -57.31 -19.43
CA SER A 143 -48.83 -57.14 -20.06
C SER A 143 -48.53 -55.66 -20.36
N GLU A 144 -49.50 -54.90 -20.86
CA GLU A 144 -49.33 -53.46 -21.09
C GLU A 144 -49.10 -52.70 -19.78
N LEU A 145 -49.82 -53.05 -18.71
CA LEU A 145 -49.66 -52.47 -17.38
C LEU A 145 -48.25 -52.74 -16.83
N PHE A 146 -47.70 -53.93 -17.09
CA PHE A 146 -46.34 -54.29 -16.69
C PHE A 146 -45.31 -53.37 -17.35
N TYR A 147 -45.31 -53.25 -18.68
CA TYR A 147 -44.36 -52.38 -19.38
C TYR A 147 -44.51 -50.90 -18.99
N LEU A 148 -45.74 -50.41 -18.80
CA LEU A 148 -45.99 -49.05 -18.30
C LEU A 148 -45.47 -48.84 -16.88
N SER A 149 -45.36 -49.91 -16.08
CA SER A 149 -44.81 -49.83 -14.73
C SER A 149 -43.29 -49.75 -14.74
N GLU A 150 -42.64 -50.43 -15.66
CA GLU A 150 -41.18 -50.33 -15.89
C GLU A 150 -40.81 -48.92 -16.38
N ASP A 151 -41.47 -48.41 -17.43
CA ASP A 151 -41.26 -47.05 -17.96
C ASP A 151 -41.49 -45.96 -16.89
N TYR A 152 -42.47 -46.17 -16.02
CA TYR A 152 -42.78 -45.27 -14.92
C TYR A 152 -41.62 -45.19 -13.92
N GLU A 153 -41.08 -46.35 -13.53
CA GLU A 153 -40.00 -46.42 -12.54
C GLU A 153 -38.73 -45.75 -13.10
N ASP A 154 -38.39 -46.03 -14.36
CA ASP A 154 -37.27 -45.39 -15.06
C ASP A 154 -37.37 -43.85 -15.06
N ASP A 155 -38.53 -43.31 -15.40
CA ASP A 155 -38.74 -41.86 -15.41
C ASP A 155 -38.76 -41.27 -13.98
N ASN A 156 -39.25 -42.02 -13.00
CA ASN A 156 -39.22 -41.63 -11.59
C ASN A 156 -37.76 -41.58 -11.06
N GLU A 157 -36.94 -42.56 -11.39
CA GLU A 157 -35.49 -42.56 -11.11
C GLU A 157 -34.81 -41.36 -11.76
N ARG A 158 -35.13 -41.03 -13.02
CA ARG A 158 -34.61 -39.83 -13.70
C ARG A 158 -35.00 -38.55 -12.98
N VAL A 159 -36.25 -38.41 -12.52
CA VAL A 159 -36.68 -37.25 -11.73
C VAL A 159 -35.88 -37.14 -10.43
N ASN A 160 -35.64 -38.26 -9.74
CA ASN A 160 -34.84 -38.27 -8.52
C ASN A 160 -33.38 -37.87 -8.78
N SER A 161 -32.77 -38.37 -9.86
CA SER A 161 -31.43 -37.94 -10.28
C SER A 161 -31.38 -36.43 -10.57
N ILE A 162 -32.35 -35.91 -11.33
CA ILE A 162 -32.43 -34.48 -11.66
C ILE A 162 -32.64 -33.63 -10.39
N ASN A 163 -33.41 -34.11 -9.42
CA ASN A 163 -33.55 -33.41 -8.14
C ASN A 163 -32.20 -33.29 -7.42
N ASN A 164 -31.39 -34.35 -7.40
CA ASN A 164 -30.05 -34.32 -6.82
C ASN A 164 -29.14 -33.32 -7.57
N ASP A 165 -29.20 -33.30 -8.90
CA ASP A 165 -28.46 -32.33 -9.72
C ASP A 165 -28.88 -30.89 -9.41
N ILE A 166 -30.19 -30.63 -9.26
CA ILE A 166 -30.71 -29.31 -8.87
C ILE A 166 -30.17 -28.89 -7.50
N VAL A 167 -30.12 -29.80 -6.52
CA VAL A 167 -29.53 -29.49 -5.20
C VAL A 167 -28.06 -29.11 -5.34
N HIS A 168 -27.29 -29.87 -6.10
CA HIS A 168 -25.87 -29.61 -6.32
C HIS A 168 -25.62 -28.29 -7.06
N ILE A 169 -26.39 -28.01 -8.12
CA ILE A 169 -26.31 -26.73 -8.86
C ILE A 169 -26.64 -25.55 -7.94
N ASN A 170 -27.69 -25.66 -7.12
CA ASN A 170 -28.04 -24.61 -6.17
C ASN A 170 -26.94 -24.36 -5.14
N SER A 171 -26.29 -25.42 -4.63
CA SER A 171 -25.14 -25.28 -3.74
C SER A 171 -23.99 -24.51 -4.39
N ARG A 172 -23.64 -24.86 -5.64
CA ARG A 172 -22.61 -24.14 -6.42
C ARG A 172 -22.97 -22.68 -6.66
N ILE A 173 -24.25 -22.38 -6.92
CA ILE A 173 -24.73 -20.99 -7.07
C ILE A 173 -24.51 -20.20 -5.77
N GLN A 174 -24.79 -20.78 -4.60
CA GLN A 174 -24.57 -20.11 -3.32
C GLN A 174 -23.08 -19.89 -3.06
N GLN A 175 -22.24 -20.90 -3.25
CA GLN A 175 -20.78 -20.78 -3.12
C GLN A 175 -20.21 -19.68 -4.03
N SER A 176 -20.68 -19.62 -5.28
CA SER A 176 -20.27 -18.59 -6.25
C SER A 176 -20.64 -17.17 -5.78
N LYS A 177 -21.82 -17.00 -5.17
CA LYS A 177 -22.24 -15.71 -4.59
C LYS A 177 -21.39 -15.32 -3.38
N GLU A 178 -21.12 -16.27 -2.49
CA GLU A 178 -20.29 -16.04 -1.30
C GLU A 178 -18.87 -15.62 -1.68
N GLU A 179 -18.24 -16.34 -2.62
CA GLU A 179 -16.91 -15.99 -3.11
C GLU A 179 -16.91 -14.64 -3.85
N SER A 180 -17.93 -14.34 -4.65
CA SER A 180 -18.06 -13.03 -5.29
C SER A 180 -18.18 -11.89 -4.28
N ASN A 181 -18.91 -12.08 -3.18
CA ASN A 181 -19.02 -11.08 -2.11
C ASN A 181 -17.70 -10.90 -1.36
N LYS A 182 -17.00 -12.01 -1.09
CA LYS A 182 -15.67 -11.99 -0.46
C LYS A 182 -14.65 -11.26 -1.32
N ILE A 183 -14.64 -11.48 -2.63
CA ILE A 183 -13.80 -10.73 -3.58
C ILE A 183 -14.09 -9.23 -3.51
N ALA A 184 -15.36 -8.84 -3.47
CA ALA A 184 -15.74 -7.43 -3.36
C ALA A 184 -15.25 -6.79 -2.05
N GLN A 185 -15.33 -7.51 -0.93
CA GLN A 185 -14.79 -7.07 0.36
C GLN A 185 -13.27 -6.91 0.31
N LEU A 186 -12.54 -7.94 -0.16
CA LEU A 186 -11.08 -7.91 -0.27
C LEU A 186 -10.57 -6.77 -1.16
N ARG A 187 -11.28 -6.46 -2.26
CA ARG A 187 -10.94 -5.31 -3.12
C ARG A 187 -11.12 -3.97 -2.41
N ASN A 188 -12.16 -3.83 -1.58
CA ASN A 188 -12.36 -2.63 -0.77
C ASN A 188 -11.28 -2.49 0.30
N ASP A 189 -10.87 -3.61 0.92
CA ASP A 189 -9.82 -3.64 1.91
C ASP A 189 -8.47 -3.26 1.29
N LEU A 190 -8.13 -3.80 0.10
CA LEU A 190 -6.93 -3.39 -0.65
C LEU A 190 -6.91 -1.90 -0.94
N LYS A 191 -8.03 -1.34 -1.44
CA LYS A 191 -8.15 0.08 -1.72
C LYS A 191 -7.95 0.92 -0.46
N THR A 192 -8.48 0.47 0.67
CA THR A 192 -8.30 1.15 1.96
C THR A 192 -6.84 1.12 2.39
N LYS A 193 -6.17 -0.04 2.27
CA LYS A 193 -4.74 -0.19 2.58
C LYS A 193 -3.84 0.64 1.67
N GLU A 194 -4.15 0.71 0.38
CA GLU A 194 -3.44 1.57 -0.58
C GLU A 194 -3.51 3.05 -0.18
N VAL A 195 -4.69 3.53 0.23
CA VAL A 195 -4.86 4.90 0.76
C VAL A 195 -4.06 5.10 2.06
N GLU A 196 -4.05 4.13 2.97
CA GLU A 196 -3.26 4.19 4.21
C GLU A 196 -1.74 4.26 3.95
N ILE A 197 -1.25 3.47 2.97
CA ILE A 197 0.15 3.49 2.53
C ILE A 197 0.48 4.85 1.91
N SER A 198 -0.35 5.34 0.99
CA SER A 198 -0.17 6.65 0.33
C SER A 198 -0.14 7.80 1.35
N ASN A 199 -1.05 7.80 2.32
CA ASN A 199 -1.05 8.79 3.40
C ASN A 199 0.20 8.70 4.28
N THR A 200 0.71 7.49 4.52
CA THR A 200 1.96 7.28 5.28
C THR A 200 3.16 7.80 4.49
N ASP A 201 3.18 7.62 3.17
CA ASP A 201 4.22 8.11 2.28
C ASP A 201 4.23 9.63 2.13
N ASN A 202 3.05 10.25 2.08
CA ASN A 202 2.93 11.70 2.09
C ASN A 202 3.49 12.29 3.40
N ARG A 203 3.15 11.71 4.55
CA ARG A 203 3.69 12.13 5.85
C ARG A 203 5.20 11.91 5.96
N LEU A 204 5.69 10.79 5.44
CA LEU A 204 7.14 10.51 5.40
C LEU A 204 7.85 11.55 4.53
N SER A 205 7.26 11.90 3.40
CA SER A 205 7.77 12.93 2.49
C SER A 205 7.73 14.31 3.12
N GLU A 206 6.69 14.67 3.87
CA GLU A 206 6.63 15.93 4.63
C GLU A 206 7.74 16.02 5.69
N LEU A 207 8.06 14.91 6.37
CA LEU A 207 9.16 14.86 7.34
C LEU A 207 10.54 14.95 6.67
N LEU A 208 10.70 14.34 5.49
CA LEU A 208 11.97 14.35 4.73
C LEU A 208 12.19 15.67 3.98
N ASN A 209 11.13 16.23 3.42
CA ASN A 209 11.12 17.42 2.58
C ASN A 209 10.92 18.71 3.40
N ARG A 210 11.14 18.63 4.71
CA ARG A 210 11.20 19.81 5.56
C ARG A 210 12.45 20.59 5.17
N ASP A 211 12.29 21.49 4.19
CA ASP A 211 13.17 22.64 3.91
C ASP A 211 13.51 23.42 5.20
N SER A 212 12.73 23.24 6.27
CA SER A 212 13.04 23.73 7.61
C SER A 212 14.33 23.16 8.20
N LEU A 213 14.80 21.96 7.82
CA LEU A 213 16.09 21.42 8.28
C LEU A 213 17.25 22.17 7.64
N GLN A 214 17.22 22.37 6.31
CA GLN A 214 18.19 23.24 5.65
C GLN A 214 18.07 24.70 6.13
N ASN A 215 16.86 25.21 6.31
CA ASN A 215 16.64 26.59 6.71
C ASN A 215 17.11 26.85 8.16
N SER A 216 16.82 25.94 9.10
CA SER A 216 17.29 26.07 10.48
C SER A 216 18.80 25.90 10.59
N PHE A 217 19.39 25.00 9.80
CA PHE A 217 20.84 24.84 9.71
C PHE A 217 21.53 26.08 9.13
N ARG A 218 21.02 26.60 8.00
CA ARG A 218 21.49 27.85 7.38
C ARG A 218 21.36 29.02 8.35
N LEU A 219 20.25 29.13 9.08
CA LEU A 219 20.00 30.17 10.07
C LEU A 219 20.99 30.07 11.25
N ASN A 220 21.18 28.88 11.81
CA ASN A 220 22.12 28.66 12.91
C ASN A 220 23.57 28.99 12.51
N ILE A 221 24.00 28.56 11.32
CA ILE A 221 25.32 28.91 10.78
C ILE A 221 25.43 30.41 10.55
N SER A 222 24.38 31.03 9.99
CA SER A 222 24.37 32.48 9.76
C SER A 222 24.48 33.27 11.06
N ILE A 223 23.79 32.84 12.12
CA ILE A 223 23.89 33.44 13.47
C ILE A 223 25.30 33.25 14.03
N ALA A 224 25.84 32.02 14.00
CA ALA A 224 27.18 31.73 14.50
C ALA A 224 28.26 32.55 13.78
N PHE A 225 28.16 32.65 12.46
CA PHE A 225 29.05 33.46 11.63
C PHE A 225 28.91 34.96 11.92
N THR A 226 27.69 35.46 12.05
CA THR A 226 27.42 36.87 12.40
C THR A 226 28.03 37.21 13.77
N LEU A 227 27.89 36.32 14.76
CA LEU A 227 28.51 36.50 16.07
C LEU A 227 30.05 36.49 15.97
N LEU A 228 30.62 35.59 15.19
CA LEU A 228 32.07 35.53 14.96
C LEU A 228 32.59 36.83 14.32
N VAL A 229 31.95 37.31 13.26
CA VAL A 229 32.30 38.59 12.61
C VAL A 229 32.15 39.76 13.60
N GLY A 230 31.07 39.78 14.39
CA GLY A 230 30.86 40.77 15.43
C GLY A 230 32.00 40.80 16.46
N VAL A 231 32.46 39.62 16.92
CA VAL A 231 33.61 39.51 17.83
C VAL A 231 34.89 40.07 17.20
N VAL A 232 35.13 39.78 15.92
CA VAL A 232 36.31 40.30 15.19
C VAL A 232 36.26 41.83 15.08
N ILE A 233 35.11 42.40 14.71
CA ILE A 233 34.93 43.85 14.60
C ILE A 233 35.14 44.53 15.96
N VAL A 234 34.52 44.01 17.02
CA VAL A 234 34.68 44.53 18.38
C VAL A 234 36.14 44.43 18.84
N GLY A 235 36.81 43.31 18.54
CA GLY A 235 38.23 43.12 18.82
C GLY A 235 39.11 44.15 18.13
N PHE A 236 38.85 44.41 16.85
CA PHE A 236 39.57 45.41 16.07
C PHE A 236 39.37 46.83 16.61
N TYR A 237 38.13 47.20 16.92
CA TYR A 237 37.80 48.50 17.52
C TYR A 237 38.48 48.68 18.88
N ARG A 238 38.50 47.63 19.71
CA ARG A 238 39.16 47.66 21.02
C ARG A 238 40.67 47.85 20.90
N ILE A 239 41.32 47.17 19.95
CA ILE A 239 42.75 47.33 19.67
C ILE A 239 43.05 48.76 19.19
N ALA A 240 42.25 49.25 18.24
CA ALA A 240 42.40 50.60 17.70
C ALA A 240 42.28 51.68 18.79
N SER A 241 41.30 51.54 19.70
CA SER A 241 41.08 52.49 20.79
C SER A 241 42.16 52.47 21.89
N THR A 242 42.97 51.41 21.98
CA THR A 242 44.01 51.31 23.03
C THR A 242 45.37 51.81 22.55
N LYS A 243 45.60 51.86 21.23
CA LYS A 243 46.89 52.17 20.64
C LYS A 243 46.74 53.13 19.46
N ASP A 244 46.71 54.44 19.76
CA ASP A 244 46.55 55.51 18.78
C ASP A 244 47.56 55.46 17.62
N GLU A 245 48.77 54.95 17.89
CA GLU A 245 49.83 54.81 16.89
C GLU A 245 49.57 53.67 15.88
N LEU A 246 49.01 52.56 16.36
CA LEU A 246 48.60 51.43 15.50
C LEU A 246 47.36 51.79 14.69
N ALA A 247 46.40 52.50 15.31
CA ALA A 247 45.24 53.02 14.59
C ALA A 247 45.69 53.97 13.46
N LYS A 248 46.59 54.93 13.74
CA LYS A 248 47.14 55.81 12.70
C LYS A 248 47.85 55.01 11.61
N THR A 249 48.77 54.12 11.96
CA THR A 249 49.54 53.34 10.97
C THR A 249 48.66 52.46 10.08
N ILE A 250 47.62 51.85 10.67
CA ILE A 250 46.69 51.00 9.92
C ILE A 250 45.73 51.85 9.10
N PHE A 251 45.09 52.87 9.66
CA PHE A 251 44.03 53.62 8.97
C PHE A 251 44.52 54.77 8.07
N SER A 252 45.71 55.32 8.29
CA SER A 252 46.23 56.42 7.48
C SER A 252 47.06 55.97 6.27
N GLY A 253 47.32 54.67 6.13
CA GLY A 253 48.06 54.10 5.01
C GLY A 253 47.15 53.44 3.96
N GLU A 254 47.58 53.45 2.70
CA GLU A 254 46.96 52.69 1.60
C GLU A 254 46.75 51.20 1.96
N LYS A 255 47.67 50.66 2.77
CA LYS A 255 47.62 49.28 3.30
C LYS A 255 46.37 49.00 4.16
N GLY A 256 45.85 49.98 4.89
CA GLY A 256 44.65 49.82 5.71
C GLY A 256 43.39 49.67 4.89
N ILE A 257 43.24 50.53 3.89
CA ILE A 257 42.11 50.48 2.96
C ILE A 257 42.13 49.13 2.23
N GLN A 258 43.31 48.69 1.75
CA GLN A 258 43.47 47.39 1.09
C GLN A 258 43.09 46.22 2.01
N PHE A 259 43.50 46.27 3.29
CA PHE A 259 43.13 45.25 4.27
C PHE A 259 41.61 45.18 4.49
N ILE A 260 40.94 46.33 4.64
CA ILE A 260 39.49 46.39 4.82
C ILE A 260 38.76 45.86 3.59
N THR A 261 39.19 46.26 2.38
CA THR A 261 38.59 45.77 1.12
C THR A 261 38.75 44.26 1.00
N LEU A 262 39.93 43.71 1.30
CA LEU A 262 40.17 42.28 1.25
C LEU A 262 39.29 41.53 2.26
N PHE A 263 39.19 42.06 3.47
CA PHE A 263 38.37 41.50 4.54
C PHE A 263 36.88 41.48 4.18
N LEU A 264 36.35 42.55 3.58
CA LEU A 264 34.96 42.62 3.11
C LEU A 264 34.66 41.64 1.97
N ILE A 265 35.62 41.42 1.06
CA ILE A 265 35.47 40.44 -0.01
C ILE A 265 35.44 39.02 0.58
N ILE A 266 36.35 38.70 1.51
CA ILE A 266 36.38 37.38 2.18
C ILE A 266 35.06 37.11 2.92
N ILE A 267 34.56 38.08 3.69
CA ILE A 267 33.27 37.94 4.38
C ILE A 267 32.13 37.74 3.38
N SER A 268 32.10 38.50 2.29
CA SER A 268 31.07 38.37 1.25
C SER A 268 31.10 37.00 0.59
N ILE A 269 32.29 36.45 0.29
CA ILE A 269 32.45 35.10 -0.28
C ILE A 269 31.92 34.05 0.70
N ILE A 270 32.25 34.15 1.99
CA ILE A 270 31.77 33.21 3.01
C ILE A 270 30.24 33.30 3.16
N LEU A 271 29.68 34.51 3.19
CA LEU A 271 28.22 34.72 3.27
C LEU A 271 27.50 34.11 2.08
N PHE A 272 27.99 34.36 0.85
CA PHE A 272 27.40 33.79 -0.34
C PHE A 272 27.57 32.26 -0.43
N GLY A 273 28.68 31.74 0.12
CA GLY A 273 28.88 30.30 0.29
C GLY A 273 27.88 29.66 1.25
N ILE A 274 27.60 30.29 2.40
CA ILE A 274 26.60 29.81 3.36
C ILE A 274 25.17 29.92 2.79
N MET A 275 24.88 30.98 2.01
CA MET A 275 23.59 31.13 1.33
C MET A 275 23.37 30.09 0.22
N GLY A 276 24.41 29.38 -0.22
CA GLY A 276 24.35 28.43 -1.33
C GLY A 276 24.05 29.11 -2.68
N SER A 277 24.28 30.42 -2.77
CA SER A 277 24.00 31.22 -3.97
C SER A 277 25.14 31.16 -4.99
N LEU A 278 26.33 30.72 -4.57
CA LEU A 278 27.48 30.55 -5.46
C LEU A 278 27.68 29.06 -5.74
N GLN A 279 27.68 28.69 -7.03
CA GLN A 279 28.10 27.36 -7.45
C GLN A 279 29.62 27.21 -7.27
N SER A 280 30.10 25.96 -7.13
CA SER A 280 31.51 25.65 -6.87
C SER A 280 32.48 26.29 -7.89
N GLU A 281 32.01 26.50 -9.12
CA GLU A 281 32.74 27.14 -10.21
C GLU A 281 32.90 28.66 -10.00
N GLU A 282 31.83 29.35 -9.58
CA GLU A 282 31.84 30.79 -9.30
C GLU A 282 32.69 31.14 -8.07
N LEU A 283 32.65 30.27 -7.05
CA LEU A 283 33.47 30.41 -5.85
C LEU A 283 34.96 30.24 -6.16
N SER A 284 35.30 29.29 -7.05
CA SER A 284 36.68 29.07 -7.50
C SER A 284 37.19 30.25 -8.34
N ALA A 285 36.35 30.83 -9.20
CA ALA A 285 36.68 32.02 -9.98
C ALA A 285 36.93 33.25 -9.09
N LEU A 286 36.09 33.46 -8.07
CA LEU A 286 36.25 34.56 -7.10
C LEU A 286 37.50 34.41 -6.23
N LEU A 287 37.80 33.20 -5.75
CA LEU A 287 39.04 32.93 -5.00
C LEU A 287 40.30 33.08 -5.88
N GLY A 288 40.20 32.70 -7.15
CA GLY A 288 41.25 32.92 -8.15
C GLY A 288 41.51 34.42 -8.39
N ALA A 289 40.45 35.21 -8.56
CA ALA A 289 40.54 36.66 -8.73
C ALA A 289 41.11 37.36 -7.48
N LEU A 290 40.71 36.92 -6.28
CA LEU A 290 41.25 37.42 -5.01
C LEU A 290 42.76 37.13 -4.89
N SER A 291 43.17 35.89 -5.19
CA SER A 291 44.57 35.47 -5.16
C SER A 291 45.41 36.27 -6.15
N GLY A 292 44.89 36.50 -7.36
CA GLY A 292 45.52 37.37 -8.36
C GLY A 292 45.65 38.82 -7.92
N TYR A 293 44.64 39.38 -7.22
CA TYR A 293 44.69 40.73 -6.69
C TYR A 293 45.75 40.90 -5.59
N ILE A 294 45.89 39.91 -4.70
CA ILE A 294 46.89 39.94 -3.62
C ILE A 294 48.32 39.80 -4.18
N LEU A 295 48.56 38.81 -5.07
CA LEU A 295 49.90 38.57 -5.64
C LEU A 295 50.31 39.63 -6.67
N GLY A 296 49.37 40.20 -7.44
CA GLY A 296 49.69 41.17 -8.50
C GLY A 296 50.12 42.54 -8.00
N ARG A 297 49.86 42.87 -6.72
CA ARG A 297 50.29 44.14 -6.11
C ARG A 297 51.64 44.08 -5.42
N THR A 298 52.11 42.89 -5.01
CA THR A 298 53.44 42.76 -4.38
C THR A 298 54.59 42.91 -5.37
N SER A 299 54.35 42.62 -6.66
CA SER A 299 55.36 42.65 -7.72
C SER A 299 55.54 44.02 -8.40
N LYS A 300 54.68 45.01 -8.14
CA LYS A 300 54.80 46.38 -8.68
C LYS A 300 55.53 47.37 -7.77
N ASN A 301 55.93 46.95 -6.57
CA ASN A 301 56.61 47.80 -5.58
C ASN A 301 58.11 47.49 -5.45
N GLU A 302 58.70 46.78 -6.43
CA GLU A 302 60.16 46.51 -6.52
C GLU A 302 60.85 47.26 -7.67
N GLU A 303 60.23 48.29 -8.25
CA GLU A 303 60.89 49.29 -9.11
C GLU A 303 60.94 50.67 -8.45
#